data_AF-A0A143DG53-F1
#
_entry.id   AF-A0A143DG53-F1
#
_cell.length_a   1.000
_cell.length_b   1.000
_cell.length_c   1.000
_cell.angle_alpha   90.00
_cell.angle_beta   90.00
_cell.angle_gamma   90.00
#
_symmetry.space_group_name_H-M   'P 1'
#
loop_
_entity.id
_entity.type
_entity.pdbx_description
1 polymer ?
#
loop_
_entity_poly.entity_id
_entity_poly.type
_entity_poly.pdbx_seq_one_letter_code
_entity_poly.pdbx_strand_id
1 'polypeptide(L)' 'MTPRDFRAWRRKMGLTQEQAAELLGMGRTAVSQYDTGKRRAPAEVIETVPRYIALACAAISHGLAPYGSDEEEGR' A
#
# COMPACT_ATOMS: atom_id res chain seq x y z
N MET A 1 -6.54 -7.27 5.51
CA MET A 1 -6.13 -5.95 5.99
C MET A 1 -7.32 -5.01 5.84
N THR A 2 -7.74 -4.34 6.90
CA THR A 2 -8.84 -3.36 6.85
C THR A 2 -8.32 -1.98 6.40
N PRO A 3 -9.19 -1.05 5.97
CA PRO A 3 -8.80 0.35 5.74
C PRO A 3 -8.06 0.99 6.93
N ARG A 4 -8.52 0.66 8.15
CA ARG A 4 -7.90 1.12 9.39
C ARG A 4 -6.46 0.61 9.50
N ASP A 5 -6.22 -0.66 9.21
CA ASP A 5 -4.89 -1.27 9.25
C ASP A 5 -3.98 -0.65 8.19
N PHE A 6 -4.47 -0.44 6.97
CA PHE A 6 -3.72 0.18 5.88
C PHE A 6 -3.28 1.61 6.25
N ARG A 7 -4.22 2.42 6.79
CA ARG A 7 -3.91 3.77 7.25
C ARG A 7 -2.90 3.77 8.41
N ALA A 8 -3.02 2.82 9.33
CA ALA A 8 -2.09 2.67 10.45
C ALA A 8 -0.68 2.30 9.95
N TRP A 9 -0.58 1.33 9.03
CA TRP A 9 0.67 0.95 8.37
C TRP A 9 1.33 2.18 7.72
N ARG A 10 0.61 2.92 6.87
CA ARG A 10 1.15 4.08 6.16
C ARG A 10 1.70 5.14 7.11
N ARG A 11 0.96 5.44 8.18
CA ARG A 11 1.38 6.38 9.23
C ARG A 11 2.57 5.88 10.02
N LYS A 12 2.62 4.59 10.35
CA LYS A 12 3.76 3.96 11.04
C LYS A 12 5.04 4.05 10.22
N MET A 13 4.93 3.92 8.90
CA MET A 13 6.04 4.08 7.95
C MET A 13 6.40 5.56 7.70
N GLY A 14 5.68 6.53 8.27
CA GLY A 14 5.93 7.96 8.03
C GLY A 14 5.57 8.44 6.62
N LEU A 15 4.79 7.67 5.86
CA LEU A 15 4.52 7.92 4.44
C LEU A 15 3.34 8.86 4.25
N THR A 16 3.49 9.80 3.32
CA THR A 16 2.35 10.50 2.70
C THR A 16 1.54 9.54 1.82
N GLN A 17 0.34 9.95 1.38
CA GLN A 17 -0.43 9.16 0.42
C GLN A 17 0.28 9.04 -0.94
N GLU A 18 1.05 10.07 -1.32
CA GLU A 18 1.83 10.08 -2.58
C GLU A 18 2.98 9.08 -2.51
N GLN A 19 3.80 9.14 -1.45
CA GLN A 19 4.92 8.21 -1.25
C GLN A 19 4.45 6.75 -1.14
N ALA A 20 3.32 6.51 -0.48
CA ALA A 20 2.73 5.17 -0.42
C ALA A 20 2.28 4.70 -1.81
N ALA A 21 1.76 5.60 -2.64
CA ALA A 21 1.37 5.29 -4.01
C ALA A 21 2.59 4.92 -4.86
N GLU A 22 3.67 5.68 -4.76
CA GLU A 22 4.94 5.40 -5.44
C GLU A 22 5.51 4.04 -5.03
N LEU A 23 5.64 3.77 -3.72
CA LEU A 23 6.17 2.50 -3.21
C LEU A 23 5.32 1.28 -3.56
N LEU A 24 3.99 1.44 -3.61
CA LEU A 24 3.06 0.38 -3.98
C LEU A 24 2.84 0.26 -5.49
N GLY A 25 3.40 1.17 -6.30
CA GLY A 25 3.20 1.21 -7.75
C GLY A 25 1.75 1.43 -8.15
N MET A 26 1.00 2.28 -7.44
CA MET A 26 -0.41 2.56 -7.73
C MET A 26 -0.75 4.04 -7.65
N GLY A 27 -1.90 4.43 -8.20
CA GLY A 27 -2.33 5.83 -8.14
C GLY A 27 -2.70 6.29 -6.73
N ARG A 28 -2.37 7.54 -6.38
CA ARG A 28 -2.74 8.22 -5.12
C ARG A 28 -4.23 8.07 -4.75
N THR A 29 -5.11 8.11 -5.75
CA THR A 29 -6.55 7.91 -5.55
C THR A 29 -6.87 6.54 -4.95
N ALA A 30 -6.19 5.47 -5.38
CA ALA A 30 -6.38 4.13 -4.82
C ALA A 30 -5.93 4.08 -3.36
N VAL A 31 -4.76 4.65 -3.04
CA VAL A 31 -4.28 4.79 -1.66
C VAL A 31 -5.29 5.54 -0.79
N SER A 32 -5.86 6.63 -1.28
CA SER A 32 -6.88 7.40 -0.57
C SER A 32 -8.17 6.60 -0.33
N GLN A 33 -8.59 5.78 -1.29
CA GLN A 33 -9.74 4.89 -1.12
C GLN A 33 -9.48 3.84 -0.04
N TYR A 34 -8.29 3.24 -0.01
CA TYR A 34 -7.92 2.27 1.04
C TYR A 34 -7.73 2.92 2.42
N ASP A 35 -7.20 4.14 2.49
CA ASP A 35 -7.08 4.90 3.73
C ASP A 35 -8.42 5.26 4.36
N THR A 36 -9.39 5.62 3.52
CA THR A 36 -10.70 6.13 3.94
C THR A 36 -11.76 5.02 4.02
N GLY A 37 -11.52 3.89 3.37
CA GLY A 37 -12.49 2.80 3.21
C GLY A 37 -13.65 3.16 2.28
N LYS A 38 -13.51 4.18 1.42
CA LYS A 38 -14.60 4.69 0.56
C LYS A 38 -14.21 4.65 -0.91
N ARG A 39 -15.03 4.05 -1.77
CA ARG A 39 -14.97 4.26 -3.22
C ARG A 39 -15.79 5.48 -3.65
N ARG A 40 -15.36 6.13 -4.74
CA ARG A 40 -16.17 7.17 -5.39
C ARG A 40 -17.40 6.49 -6.00
N ALA A 41 -18.54 7.17 -5.91
CA ALA A 41 -19.89 6.63 -6.08
C ALA A 41 -20.11 5.67 -7.28
N PRO A 42 -21.07 4.72 -7.18
CA PRO A 42 -21.96 4.46 -6.05
C PRO A 42 -21.14 3.95 -4.88
N ALA A 43 -21.33 4.54 -3.69
CA ALA A 43 -20.35 4.50 -2.60
C ALA A 43 -20.20 3.09 -2.03
N GLU A 44 -19.36 2.27 -2.65
CA GLU A 44 -18.95 1.00 -2.12
C GLU A 44 -17.97 1.25 -0.96
N VAL A 45 -18.30 0.71 0.20
CA VAL A 45 -17.40 0.65 1.34
C VAL A 45 -16.35 -0.40 1.03
N ILE A 46 -15.08 -0.02 1.09
CA ILE A 46 -13.99 -0.99 1.06
C ILE A 46 -13.85 -1.53 2.47
N GLU A 47 -14.37 -2.73 2.73
CA GLU A 47 -14.18 -3.38 4.03
C GLU A 47 -12.83 -4.08 4.13
N THR A 48 -12.32 -4.57 2.99
CA THR A 48 -11.09 -5.35 2.92
C THR A 48 -10.17 -4.82 1.82
N VAL A 49 -8.93 -4.52 2.17
CA VAL A 49 -7.85 -4.26 1.23
C VAL A 49 -7.41 -5.60 0.60
N PRO A 50 -7.34 -5.70 -0.74
CA PRO A 50 -6.92 -6.91 -1.43
C PRO A 50 -5.61 -7.51 -0.89
N ARG A 51 -5.54 -8.85 -0.89
CA ARG A 51 -4.42 -9.60 -0.29
C ARG A 51 -3.06 -9.21 -0.87
N TYR A 52 -2.96 -8.98 -2.17
CA TYR A 52 -1.69 -8.62 -2.81
C TYR A 52 -1.15 -7.27 -2.32
N ILE A 53 -2.02 -6.28 -2.07
CA ILE A 53 -1.64 -4.99 -1.47
C ILE A 53 -1.22 -5.20 -0.03
N ALA A 54 -1.99 -6.00 0.72
CA ALA A 54 -1.66 -6.30 2.11
C ALA A 54 -0.27 -6.95 2.26
N LEU A 55 0.08 -7.86 1.34
CA LEU A 55 1.41 -8.47 1.26
C LEU A 55 2.49 -7.46 0.85
N ALA A 56 2.20 -6.58 -0.12
CA ALA A 56 3.13 -5.52 -0.51
C ALA A 56 3.44 -4.55 0.65
N CYS A 57 2.43 -4.16 1.43
CA CYS A 57 2.64 -3.36 2.65
C CYS A 57 3.55 -4.07 3.66
N ALA A 58 3.38 -5.39 3.85
CA ALA A 58 4.25 -6.18 4.71
C ALA A 58 5.69 -6.22 4.17
N ALA A 59 5.86 -6.45 2.86
CA ALA A 59 7.17 -6.43 2.21
C ALA A 59 7.89 -5.09 2.43
N ILE A 60 7.21 -3.96 2.18
CA ILE A 60 7.76 -2.62 2.40
C ILE A 60 8.14 -2.40 3.87
N SER A 61 7.32 -2.84 4.82
CA SER A 61 7.64 -2.73 6.26
C SER A 61 8.85 -3.55 6.68
N HIS A 62 9.20 -4.58 5.93
CA HIS A 62 10.38 -5.43 6.17
C HIS A 62 11.56 -5.09 5.26
N GLY A 63 11.45 -4.06 4.41
CA GLY A 63 12.50 -3.68 3.46
C GLY A 63 12.74 -4.75 2.38
N LEU A 64 11.73 -5.56 2.07
CA LEU A 64 11.83 -6.59 1.03
C LEU A 64 11.62 -5.96 -0.36
N ALA A 65 12.47 -6.37 -1.30
CA ALA A 65 12.40 -5.95 -2.69
C ALA A 65 11.50 -6.91 -3.52
N PRO A 66 11.01 -6.48 -4.70
CA PRO A 66 10.28 -7.35 -5.61
C PRO A 66 11.04 -8.64 -5.98
N TYR A 67 10.31 -9.70 -6.32
CA TYR A 67 10.96 -10.91 -6.83
C TYR A 67 11.70 -10.61 -8.15
N GLY A 68 12.97 -11.03 -8.24
CA GLY A 68 13.80 -10.76 -9.41
C GLY A 68 14.34 -9.33 -9.50
N SER A 69 14.14 -8.50 -8.46
CA SER A 69 14.99 -7.32 -8.25
C SER A 69 16.28 -7.75 -7.56
N ASP A 70 16.99 -8.69 -8.17
CA ASP A 70 18.41 -8.84 -7.88
C ASP A 70 19.06 -7.55 -8.37
N GLU A 71 19.18 -6.56 -7.48
CA GLU A 71 20.28 -5.62 -7.61
C GLU A 71 21.53 -6.51 -7.59
N GLU A 72 22.23 -6.59 -8.73
CA GLU A 72 23.58 -7.13 -8.79
C GLU A 72 24.45 -6.32 -7.81
N GLU A 73 24.41 -6.71 -6.53
CA GLU A 73 25.28 -6.17 -5.51
C GLU A 73 26.67 -6.78 -5.76
N GLY A 74 27.42 -6.11 -6.62
CA GLY A 74 28.85 -6.31 -6.83
C GLY A 74 29.24 -7.55 -7.62
N ARG A 75 29.38 -7.39 -8.94
CA ARG A 75 30.35 -8.16 -9.72
C ARG A 75 31.37 -7.23 -10.36
#